data_AF-A0A147KFB5-F1
#
_entry.id   AF-A0A147KFB5-F1
#
_cell.length_a   1.000
_cell.length_b   1.000
_cell.length_c   1.000
_cell.angle_alpha   90.00
_cell.angle_beta   90.00
_cell.angle_gamma   90.00
#
_symmetry.space_group_name_H-M   'P 1'
#
loop_
_entity.id
_entity.type
_entity.pdbx_description
1 polymer ?
#
loop_
_entity_poly.entity_id
_entity_poly.type
_entity_poly.pdbx_seq_one_letter_code
_entity_poly.pdbx_strand_id
1 'polypeptide(L)'
;MARNGRVFSLIALLVAGCVLVSGCSVVMSWVSDGPPVVREEFPYVKEGTIFQDTGQDTTMRFAITGLERTDEYTVLHYEITYPEEFEGANRNLSMTYTLVDPITGRVYRPYVDDQGFKYGSVSPTGNGLYPVFPGVTNEYRRYFPRLPDQVRQVTFVGSGLGAMTGIPVQDVEEERPEPQAPNGEQHLSVDDPPSSGEKLTFANRRPDEDAVAAEGWVESFVDSEIASVTRDGDTETISLHSDVMFEFDRADLTPEAEAVVRRAAETLERNVDPDNPEIIIIGHTDGKGSDAYNDDLSVRRAETVRNLLVEEMGTGYTYVVEGRGSREPIAREGGPDDEQARARNRRVEFSYTIRMPDGGEEATDDGLGVAGQNVSWPAPFTDDPGDVVASVEREGVRLDVYPLRRDGAFVVGTVTFTNTTDAPLDPGLDGAAVAGGPERFSKGTLGGFQVVEPESGLVRYVAQMNFGDGVYSSFAEEVHRLQPGRTYELVAVFSAPGSEVEQVTLRAGVFGEIPEVPVE
;
A
#
# COMPACT_ATOMS: atom_id res chain seq x y z
N MET A 1 8.50 0.99 69.72
CA MET A 1 8.60 -0.07 68.71
C MET A 1 8.29 0.58 67.37
N ALA A 2 9.32 1.13 66.71
CA ALA A 2 10.12 0.50 65.63
C ALA A 2 9.38 0.69 64.29
N ARG A 3 9.89 1.36 63.24
CA ARG A 3 11.23 1.84 62.81
C ARG A 3 10.99 3.07 61.90
N ASN A 4 11.69 4.20 62.06
CA ASN A 4 13.00 4.56 61.45
C ASN A 4 13.04 4.35 59.92
N GLY A 5 13.41 5.30 59.06
CA GLY A 5 13.89 6.67 59.26
C GLY A 5 14.63 7.20 58.03
N ARG A 6 14.67 8.53 57.94
CA ARG A 6 15.75 9.41 57.43
C ARG A 6 16.19 9.32 55.95
N VAL A 7 15.71 10.33 55.22
CA VAL A 7 16.48 11.31 54.41
C VAL A 7 18.01 11.20 54.51
N PHE A 8 18.67 11.07 53.35
CA PHE A 8 20.00 11.62 53.08
C PHE A 8 20.16 11.97 51.59
N SER A 9 20.63 13.20 51.33
CA SER A 9 21.12 13.69 50.04
C SER A 9 22.42 13.00 49.61
N LEU A 10 22.59 12.78 48.30
CA LEU A 10 23.88 12.60 47.61
C LEU A 10 23.82 13.51 46.36
N ILE A 11 24.53 14.65 46.33
CA ILE A 11 25.93 14.84 45.91
C ILE A 11 26.24 14.20 44.56
N ALA A 12 26.29 15.06 43.55
CA ALA A 12 26.76 14.80 42.20
C ALA A 12 28.25 14.46 42.18
N LEU A 13 28.62 13.45 41.39
CA LEU A 13 30.00 13.21 40.98
C LEU A 13 30.02 13.14 39.44
N LEU A 14 30.53 14.21 38.82
CA LEU A 14 30.94 14.26 37.43
C LEU A 14 32.28 13.54 37.30
N VAL A 15 32.31 12.41 36.58
CA VAL A 15 33.54 11.82 36.06
C VAL A 15 33.43 11.75 34.56
N ALA A 16 34.15 12.66 33.89
CA ALA A 16 34.43 12.59 32.48
C ALA A 16 35.44 11.46 32.22
N GLY A 17 35.09 10.53 31.34
CA GLY A 17 35.98 9.49 30.86
C GLY A 17 35.67 9.19 29.40
N CYS A 18 36.38 9.85 28.49
CA CYS A 18 36.40 9.51 27.07
C CYS A 18 36.98 8.11 26.88
N VAL A 19 36.19 7.20 26.30
CA VAL A 19 36.69 6.03 25.61
C VAL A 19 36.05 6.03 24.22
N LEU A 20 36.89 6.29 23.22
CA LEU A 20 36.57 6.11 21.80
C LEU A 20 36.44 4.61 21.52
N VAL A 21 35.22 4.17 21.23
CA VAL A 21 34.97 2.92 20.50
C VAL A 21 34.03 3.29 19.34
N SER A 22 34.57 3.27 18.13
CA SER A 22 33.78 3.22 16.89
C SER A 22 32.93 1.96 16.89
N GLY A 23 31.64 2.12 16.62
CA GLY A 23 30.67 1.04 16.53
C GLY A 23 29.45 1.32 17.40
N CYS A 24 28.61 2.26 16.96
CA CYS A 24 27.24 2.36 17.45
C CYS A 24 26.32 1.95 16.30
N SER A 25 26.03 0.66 16.23
CA SER A 25 24.72 0.19 15.74
C SER A 25 23.68 0.82 16.66
N VAL A 26 23.00 1.85 16.16
CA VAL A 26 21.83 2.40 16.83
C VAL A 26 20.71 1.41 16.56
N VAL A 27 20.59 0.39 17.41
CA VAL A 27 19.32 -0.31 17.57
C VAL A 27 18.44 0.69 18.34
N MET A 28 17.71 1.54 17.60
CA MET A 28 16.58 2.24 18.21
C MET A 28 15.59 1.14 18.59
N SER A 29 15.41 0.96 19.89
CA SER A 29 14.24 0.31 20.43
C SER A 29 13.03 1.13 19.96
N TRP A 30 12.33 0.63 18.94
CA TRP A 30 11.12 1.23 18.36
C TRP A 30 9.88 1.08 19.27
N VAL A 31 10.07 0.58 20.49
CA VAL A 31 9.03 0.53 21.52
C VAL A 31 9.11 1.81 22.35
N SER A 32 8.80 2.95 21.72
CA SER A 32 8.35 4.14 22.47
C SER A 32 6.83 4.12 22.51
N ASP A 33 6.24 4.24 23.71
CA ASP A 33 4.79 4.29 24.02
C ASP A 33 4.03 5.48 23.37
N GLY A 34 4.48 6.01 22.23
CA GLY A 34 3.85 7.12 21.54
C GLY A 34 4.36 7.31 20.12
N PRO A 35 3.65 8.11 19.31
CA PRO A 35 4.00 8.35 17.92
C PRO A 35 5.42 8.92 17.80
N PRO A 36 6.20 8.51 16.78
CA PRO A 36 7.53 9.05 16.55
C PRO A 36 7.46 10.57 16.36
N VAL A 37 8.51 11.27 16.78
CA VAL A 37 8.60 12.72 16.58
C VAL A 37 8.69 12.99 15.08
N VAL A 38 7.64 13.61 14.53
CA VAL A 38 7.58 14.06 13.13
C VAL A 38 8.56 15.22 12.95
N ARG A 39 9.63 15.02 12.17
CA ARG A 39 10.59 16.08 11.83
C ARG A 39 10.16 16.75 10.52
N GLU A 40 9.80 18.03 10.56
CA GLU A 40 9.48 18.81 9.37
C GLU A 40 10.73 19.37 8.66
N GLU A 41 11.75 18.53 8.48
CA GLU A 41 13.03 18.92 7.87
C GLU A 41 13.05 18.54 6.40
N PHE A 42 12.42 19.37 5.56
CA PHE A 42 12.51 19.24 4.10
C PHE A 42 13.92 19.67 3.60
N PRO A 43 14.43 19.07 2.50
CA PRO A 43 13.73 18.19 1.57
C PRO A 43 13.89 16.69 1.84
N TYR A 44 12.90 15.91 1.41
CA TYR A 44 12.98 14.45 1.29
C TYR A 44 13.38 14.10 -0.15
N VAL A 45 14.50 13.41 -0.33
CA VAL A 45 15.16 13.29 -1.65
C VAL A 45 15.34 11.83 -2.01
N LYS A 46 14.99 11.48 -3.25
CA LYS A 46 15.30 10.17 -3.83
C LYS A 46 15.90 10.34 -5.21
N GLU A 47 16.87 9.51 -5.57
CA GLU A 47 17.54 9.55 -6.86
C GLU A 47 17.67 8.13 -7.40
N GLY A 48 17.35 7.93 -8.68
CA GLY A 48 17.44 6.62 -9.31
C GLY A 48 17.07 6.63 -10.78
N THR A 49 17.12 5.45 -11.40
CA THR A 49 16.71 5.27 -12.80
C THR A 49 15.20 5.26 -12.89
N ILE A 50 14.65 6.04 -13.81
CA ILE A 50 13.23 5.99 -14.16
C ILE A 50 13.01 5.45 -15.56
N PHE A 51 11.82 4.89 -15.77
CA PHE A 51 11.37 4.42 -17.07
C PHE A 51 10.94 5.58 -17.96
N GLN A 52 11.30 5.51 -19.24
CA GLN A 52 10.73 6.37 -20.27
C GLN A 52 10.15 5.50 -21.39
N ASP A 53 8.90 5.76 -21.81
CA ASP A 53 8.23 5.03 -22.90
C ASP A 53 9.02 5.03 -24.22
N THR A 54 9.95 5.97 -24.39
CA THR A 54 10.83 6.09 -25.56
C THR A 54 12.06 5.18 -25.51
N GLY A 55 12.28 4.45 -24.40
CA GLY A 55 13.47 3.62 -24.15
C GLY A 55 14.72 4.42 -23.78
N GLN A 56 14.57 5.70 -23.44
CA GLN A 56 15.64 6.59 -23.02
C GLN A 56 15.64 6.79 -21.51
N ASP A 57 15.87 5.71 -20.79
CA ASP A 57 15.89 5.74 -19.33
C ASP A 57 17.01 6.64 -18.84
N THR A 58 16.69 7.41 -17.81
CA THR A 58 17.57 8.45 -17.29
C THR A 58 17.54 8.43 -15.77
N THR A 59 18.62 8.92 -15.17
CA THR A 59 18.65 9.16 -13.74
C THR A 59 17.80 10.40 -13.44
N MET A 60 16.91 10.30 -12.46
CA MET A 60 16.11 11.41 -11.97
C MET A 60 16.35 11.59 -10.49
N ARG A 61 16.58 12.83 -10.07
CA ARG A 61 16.51 13.25 -8.67
C ARG A 61 15.16 13.90 -8.41
N PHE A 62 14.38 13.32 -7.51
CA PHE A 62 13.10 13.83 -7.05
C PHE A 62 13.23 14.31 -5.60
N ALA A 63 12.77 15.51 -5.30
CA ALA A 63 12.81 16.03 -3.93
C ALA A 63 11.47 16.64 -3.53
N ILE A 64 10.85 16.14 -2.47
CA ILE A 64 9.72 16.80 -1.84
C ILE A 64 10.28 17.92 -0.97
N THR A 65 9.84 19.15 -1.19
CA THR A 65 10.32 20.36 -0.49
C THR A 65 9.28 20.97 0.44
N GLY A 66 8.06 20.44 0.45
CA GLY A 66 7.00 20.80 1.37
C GLY A 66 5.72 20.03 1.08
N LEU A 67 4.93 19.76 2.12
CA LEU A 67 3.57 19.24 2.00
C LEU A 67 2.69 20.05 2.95
N GLU A 68 2.01 21.05 2.40
CA GLU A 68 1.28 22.06 3.18
C GLU A 68 -0.21 21.77 3.15
N ARG A 69 -0.85 21.68 4.32
CA ARG A 69 -2.30 21.59 4.47
C ARG A 69 -2.86 22.95 4.87
N THR A 70 -3.77 23.44 4.04
CA THR A 70 -4.56 24.65 4.29
C THR A 70 -5.97 24.27 4.78
N ASP A 71 -6.84 25.25 4.98
CA ASP A 71 -8.26 25.01 5.26
C ASP A 71 -9.03 24.45 4.06
N GLU A 72 -8.52 24.56 2.83
CA GLU A 72 -9.24 24.18 1.60
C GLU A 72 -8.65 22.95 0.90
N TYR A 73 -7.32 22.79 0.91
CA TYR A 73 -6.61 21.76 0.15
C TYR A 73 -5.23 21.46 0.72
N THR A 74 -4.58 20.43 0.17
CA THR A 74 -3.18 20.10 0.44
C THR A 74 -2.31 20.42 -0.78
N VAL A 75 -1.13 21.01 -0.58
CA VAL A 75 -0.17 21.39 -1.63
C VAL A 75 1.13 20.62 -1.47
N LEU A 76 1.51 19.86 -2.49
CA LEU A 76 2.82 19.25 -2.62
C LEU A 76 3.75 20.20 -3.38
N HIS A 77 4.84 20.61 -2.72
CA HIS A 77 5.96 21.32 -3.33
C HIS A 77 7.08 20.31 -3.59
N TYR A 78 7.57 20.24 -4.82
CA TYR A 78 8.60 19.27 -5.19
C TYR A 78 9.51 19.78 -6.30
N GLU A 79 10.68 19.17 -6.39
CA GLU A 79 11.71 19.48 -7.37
C GLU A 79 12.07 18.23 -8.17
N ILE A 80 12.35 18.42 -9.46
CA ILE A 80 12.92 17.38 -10.33
C ILE A 80 14.17 17.91 -11.01
N THR A 81 15.25 17.13 -10.93
CA THR A 81 16.52 17.40 -11.63
C THR A 81 16.91 16.15 -12.43
N TYR A 82 17.32 16.33 -13.68
CA TYR A 82 17.92 15.28 -14.49
C TYR A 82 19.43 15.53 -14.58
N PRO A 83 20.28 14.83 -13.81
CA PRO A 83 21.71 15.10 -13.77
C PRO A 83 22.45 14.75 -15.08
N GLU A 84 21.93 13.80 -15.86
CA GLU A 84 22.54 13.35 -17.12
C GLU A 84 21.92 14.06 -18.34
N GLU A 85 22.67 14.13 -19.45
CA GLU A 85 22.14 14.68 -20.70
C GLU A 85 20.98 13.82 -21.25
N PHE A 86 19.84 14.45 -21.46
CA PHE A 86 18.65 13.86 -22.04
C PHE A 86 18.39 14.48 -23.43
N GLU A 87 18.26 13.64 -24.46
CA GLU A 87 17.88 14.08 -25.82
C GLU A 87 16.48 13.53 -26.17
N GLY A 88 15.41 14.34 -26.14
CA GLY A 88 14.08 13.89 -26.57
C GLY A 88 12.89 14.74 -26.11
N ALA A 89 11.68 14.41 -26.58
CA ALA A 89 10.44 15.03 -26.11
C ALA A 89 10.05 14.44 -24.75
N ASN A 90 10.29 15.17 -23.67
CA ASN A 90 9.98 14.76 -22.30
C ASN A 90 8.45 14.74 -22.08
N ARG A 91 7.88 13.57 -21.80
CA ARG A 91 6.46 13.39 -21.43
C ARG A 91 6.27 13.02 -19.96
N ASN A 92 7.32 13.15 -19.15
CA ASN A 92 7.46 12.55 -17.83
C ASN A 92 6.66 13.23 -16.71
N LEU A 93 5.55 13.86 -17.07
CA LEU A 93 4.60 14.53 -16.17
C LEU A 93 3.20 13.91 -16.23
N SER A 94 3.04 12.81 -16.98
CA SER A 94 1.89 11.90 -16.87
C SER A 94 1.85 11.18 -15.53
N MET A 95 2.96 11.11 -14.79
CA MET A 95 3.11 10.48 -13.47
C MET A 95 1.94 10.76 -12.52
N THR A 96 1.30 9.70 -12.04
CA THR A 96 0.14 9.81 -11.15
C THR A 96 0.62 9.79 -9.71
N TYR A 97 0.97 10.97 -9.20
CA TYR A 97 1.34 11.13 -7.79
C TYR A 97 0.16 10.73 -6.91
N THR A 98 0.45 10.00 -5.86
CA THR A 98 -0.57 9.59 -4.89
C THR A 98 -0.02 9.78 -3.49
N LEU A 99 -0.82 10.42 -2.63
CA LEU A 99 -0.58 10.47 -1.19
C LEU A 99 -1.37 9.34 -0.55
N VAL A 100 -0.72 8.55 0.30
CA VAL A 100 -1.32 7.44 1.04
C VAL A 100 -1.26 7.80 2.52
N ASP A 101 -2.39 7.76 3.21
CA ASP A 101 -2.43 7.71 4.66
C ASP A 101 -2.07 6.27 5.09
N PRO A 102 -0.88 6.05 5.67
CA PRO A 102 -0.43 4.69 6.00
C PRO A 102 -1.23 4.07 7.15
N ILE A 103 -1.93 4.86 7.96
CA ILE A 103 -2.73 4.36 9.10
C ILE A 103 -4.06 3.80 8.62
N THR A 104 -4.80 4.57 7.83
CA THR A 104 -6.16 4.19 7.39
C THR A 104 -6.18 3.51 6.02
N GLY A 105 -5.11 3.65 5.22
CA GLY A 105 -5.08 3.23 3.83
C GLY A 105 -5.83 4.15 2.88
N ARG A 106 -6.24 5.35 3.30
CA ARG A 106 -6.89 6.30 2.38
C ARG A 106 -5.89 6.84 1.37
N VAL A 107 -6.27 6.92 0.10
CA VAL A 107 -5.41 7.43 -0.97
C VAL A 107 -6.01 8.65 -1.66
N TYR A 108 -5.13 9.60 -2.03
CA TYR A 108 -5.51 10.89 -2.58
C TYR A 108 -4.70 11.17 -3.85
N ARG A 109 -5.39 11.42 -4.97
CA ARG A 109 -4.78 11.91 -6.21
C ARG A 109 -4.91 13.43 -6.35
N PRO A 110 -4.03 14.07 -7.14
CA PRO A 110 -4.13 15.49 -7.40
C PRO A 110 -5.46 15.87 -8.05
N TYR A 111 -5.91 17.09 -7.79
CA TYR A 111 -7.01 17.68 -8.53
C TYR A 111 -6.71 17.73 -10.03
N VAL A 112 -7.73 17.45 -10.85
CA VAL A 112 -7.75 17.60 -12.30
C VAL A 112 -9.00 18.37 -12.73
N ASP A 113 -8.96 18.99 -13.91
CA ASP A 113 -10.14 19.61 -14.53
C ASP A 113 -10.94 18.61 -15.38
N ASP A 114 -12.00 19.09 -16.04
CA ASP A 114 -12.87 18.30 -16.92
C ASP A 114 -12.16 17.69 -18.14
N GLN A 115 -10.96 18.20 -18.47
CA GLN A 115 -10.09 17.68 -19.53
C GLN A 115 -8.97 16.76 -18.99
N GLY A 116 -8.91 16.55 -17.68
CA GLY A 116 -7.91 15.73 -17.01
C GLY A 116 -6.57 16.42 -16.78
N PHE A 117 -6.46 17.75 -16.98
CA PHE A 117 -5.24 18.48 -16.65
C PHE A 117 -5.13 18.72 -15.15
N LYS A 118 -3.95 18.41 -14.61
CA LYS A 118 -3.64 18.54 -13.18
C LYS A 118 -3.58 20.01 -12.75
N TYR A 119 -4.16 20.33 -11.60
CA TYR A 119 -3.93 21.61 -10.92
C TYR A 119 -2.53 21.63 -10.28
N GLY A 120 -1.92 22.81 -10.25
CA GLY A 120 -0.52 22.95 -9.85
C GLY A 120 0.24 23.85 -10.80
N SER A 121 1.53 23.57 -10.96
CA SER A 121 2.33 24.24 -11.97
C SER A 121 1.71 24.13 -13.37
N VAL A 122 1.92 25.16 -14.18
CA VAL A 122 1.37 25.29 -15.54
C VAL A 122 2.52 25.20 -16.53
N SER A 123 2.34 24.38 -17.57
CA SER A 123 3.29 24.30 -18.68
C SER A 123 3.42 25.67 -19.36
N PRO A 124 4.65 26.18 -19.58
CA PRO A 124 4.86 27.44 -20.30
C PRO A 124 4.31 27.46 -21.72
N THR A 125 4.14 26.30 -22.35
CA THR A 125 3.69 26.17 -23.75
C THR A 125 2.21 25.79 -23.88
N GLY A 126 1.50 25.60 -22.76
CA GLY A 126 0.07 25.29 -22.73
C GLY A 126 -0.33 23.91 -23.25
N ASN A 127 0.63 23.07 -23.67
CA ASN A 127 0.39 21.72 -24.19
C ASN A 127 0.60 20.61 -23.13
N GLY A 128 0.82 21.00 -21.86
CA GLY A 128 1.08 20.08 -20.75
C GLY A 128 2.53 19.58 -20.64
N LEU A 129 3.41 19.90 -21.60
CA LEU A 129 4.82 19.52 -21.58
C LEU A 129 5.66 20.61 -20.91
N TYR A 130 6.63 20.20 -20.12
CA TYR A 130 7.52 21.14 -19.44
C TYR A 130 8.92 20.99 -20.00
N PRO A 131 9.66 22.10 -20.13
CA PRO A 131 11.02 22.07 -20.63
C PRO A 131 11.92 21.34 -19.64
N VAL A 132 12.75 20.45 -20.15
CA VAL A 132 13.72 19.72 -19.33
C VAL A 132 15.10 19.95 -19.91
N PHE A 133 16.01 20.41 -19.05
CA PHE A 133 17.39 20.70 -19.39
C PHE A 133 18.32 19.94 -18.42
N PRO A 134 19.40 19.32 -18.92
CA PRO A 134 20.36 18.59 -18.10
C PRO A 134 20.97 19.47 -16.99
N GLY A 135 20.98 18.95 -15.77
CA GLY A 135 21.49 19.63 -14.58
C GLY A 135 20.65 20.82 -14.10
N VAL A 136 19.49 21.08 -14.70
CA VAL A 136 18.57 22.16 -14.30
C VAL A 136 17.49 21.58 -13.38
N THR A 137 17.20 22.28 -12.28
CA THR A 137 16.19 21.87 -11.30
C THR A 137 14.88 22.57 -11.59
N ASN A 138 13.81 21.80 -11.72
CA ASN A 138 12.47 22.33 -11.96
C ASN A 138 11.66 22.27 -10.66
N GLU A 139 11.16 23.41 -10.18
CA GLU A 139 10.27 23.49 -9.02
C GLU A 139 8.82 23.44 -9.46
N TYR A 140 8.07 22.53 -8.85
CA TYR A 140 6.69 22.27 -9.18
C TYR A 140 5.79 22.29 -7.96
N ARG A 141 4.49 22.46 -8.23
CA ARG A 141 3.40 22.30 -7.28
C ARG A 141 2.34 21.35 -7.82
N ARG A 142 1.71 20.61 -6.92
CA ARG A 142 0.46 19.85 -7.17
C ARG A 142 -0.49 20.03 -6.01
N TYR A 143 -1.78 20.13 -6.32
CA TYR A 143 -2.84 20.28 -5.34
C TYR A 143 -3.61 18.98 -5.18
N PHE A 144 -3.89 18.61 -3.95
CA PHE A 144 -4.63 17.42 -3.54
C PHE A 144 -5.83 17.83 -2.69
N PRO A 145 -6.85 16.96 -2.56
CA PRO A 145 -7.86 17.11 -1.53
C PRO A 145 -7.23 17.39 -0.17
N ARG A 146 -7.93 18.19 0.63
CA ARG A 146 -7.50 18.49 2.00
C ARG A 146 -7.43 17.20 2.81
N LEU A 147 -6.26 16.90 3.34
CA LEU A 147 -6.08 15.74 4.22
C LEU A 147 -6.81 15.96 5.56
N PRO A 148 -7.43 14.93 6.17
CA PRO A 148 -8.03 15.03 7.50
C PRO A 148 -7.01 15.44 8.56
N ASP A 149 -7.42 16.21 9.58
CA ASP A 149 -6.52 16.80 10.58
C ASP A 149 -5.64 15.78 11.32
N GLN A 150 -6.16 14.56 11.53
CA GLN A 150 -5.42 13.46 12.14
C GLN A 150 -4.25 12.94 11.29
N VAL A 151 -4.26 13.16 9.98
CA VAL A 151 -3.17 12.75 9.09
C VAL A 151 -1.99 13.70 9.30
N ARG A 152 -0.94 13.20 9.94
CA ARG A 152 0.30 13.95 10.25
C ARG A 152 1.47 13.57 9.35
N GLN A 153 1.46 12.36 8.81
CA GLN A 153 2.45 11.87 7.87
C GLN A 153 1.74 11.08 6.77
N VAL A 154 2.34 11.08 5.58
CA VAL A 154 1.87 10.31 4.43
C VAL A 154 3.01 9.57 3.78
N THR A 155 2.66 8.52 3.06
CA THR A 155 3.56 7.86 2.11
C THR A 155 3.25 8.34 0.71
N PHE A 156 4.28 8.86 0.04
CA PHE A 156 4.19 9.36 -1.31
C PHE A 156 4.67 8.29 -2.30
N VAL A 157 3.89 8.07 -3.37
CA VAL A 157 4.21 7.15 -4.46
C VAL A 157 3.90 7.78 -5.82
N GLY A 158 4.44 7.19 -6.89
CA GLY A 158 4.19 7.60 -8.28
C GLY A 158 5.23 8.54 -8.88
N SER A 159 6.46 8.59 -8.33
CA SER A 159 7.60 9.28 -8.95
C SER A 159 8.47 8.37 -9.83
N GLY A 160 8.17 7.08 -9.95
CA GLY A 160 9.03 6.10 -10.61
C GLY A 160 10.29 5.73 -9.86
N LEU A 161 10.44 6.23 -8.62
CA LEU A 161 11.56 5.96 -7.75
C LEU A 161 11.11 5.19 -6.50
N GLY A 162 10.05 4.39 -6.59
CA GLY A 162 9.47 3.69 -5.43
C GLY A 162 8.72 4.61 -4.46
N ALA A 163 8.58 4.15 -3.21
CA ALA A 163 7.86 4.87 -2.16
C ALA A 163 8.76 5.82 -1.37
N MET A 164 8.17 6.90 -0.87
CA MET A 164 8.78 7.86 0.05
C MET A 164 7.88 7.96 1.29
N THR A 165 8.23 7.22 2.34
CA THR A 165 7.45 7.13 3.59
C THR A 165 7.65 8.33 4.51
N GLY A 166 6.75 8.51 5.47
CA GLY A 166 6.96 9.43 6.59
C GLY A 166 6.98 10.92 6.25
N ILE A 167 6.46 11.32 5.09
CA ILE A 167 6.44 12.72 4.63
C ILE A 167 5.50 13.52 5.54
N PRO A 168 5.99 14.56 6.24
CA PRO A 168 5.21 15.28 7.24
C PRO A 168 4.23 16.26 6.59
N VAL A 169 3.03 16.34 7.14
CA VAL A 169 2.01 17.33 6.75
C VAL A 169 2.17 18.59 7.60
N GLN A 170 2.40 19.73 6.95
CA GLN A 170 2.59 21.03 7.59
C GLN A 170 1.28 21.81 7.58
N ASP A 171 0.69 22.06 8.75
CA ASP A 171 -0.49 22.91 8.89
C ASP A 171 -0.10 24.39 8.69
N VAL A 172 -0.69 25.05 7.70
CA VAL A 172 -0.43 26.46 7.39
C VAL A 172 -1.72 27.25 7.18
N GLU A 173 -1.75 28.51 7.62
CA GLU A 173 -2.88 29.41 7.34
C GLU A 173 -2.96 29.77 5.85
N GLU A 174 -1.80 30.03 5.23
CA GLU A 174 -1.67 30.34 3.81
C GLU A 174 -0.50 29.53 3.23
N GLU A 175 -0.68 29.00 2.00
CA GLU A 175 0.39 28.33 1.26
C GLU A 175 1.56 29.27 0.94
N ARG A 176 2.73 28.70 0.66
CA ARG A 176 3.89 29.49 0.18
C ARG A 176 3.50 30.38 -1.01
N PRO A 177 3.94 31.66 -1.04
CA PRO A 177 3.58 32.60 -2.09
C PRO A 177 4.03 32.12 -3.47
N GLU A 178 3.35 32.59 -4.51
CA GLU A 178 3.74 32.30 -5.89
C GLU A 178 5.15 32.82 -6.23
N PRO A 179 5.88 32.16 -7.14
CA PRO A 179 7.16 32.66 -7.62
C PRO A 179 6.98 34.05 -8.26
N GLN A 180 7.79 35.04 -7.87
CA GLN A 180 7.65 36.44 -8.32
C GLN A 180 7.97 36.65 -9.81
N ALA A 181 8.79 35.76 -10.38
CA ALA A 181 9.16 35.73 -11.78
C ALA A 181 9.25 34.26 -12.23
N PRO A 182 8.10 33.59 -12.50
CA PRO A 182 8.16 32.28 -13.12
C PRO A 182 8.94 32.44 -14.44
N ASN A 183 9.91 31.58 -14.69
CA ASN A 183 10.86 31.73 -15.81
C ASN A 183 10.08 31.61 -17.14
N GLY A 184 9.59 32.75 -17.61
CA GLY A 184 8.64 32.88 -18.70
C GLY A 184 9.36 33.04 -20.03
N GLU A 185 9.04 32.17 -20.98
CA GLU A 185 9.28 32.16 -22.44
C GLU A 185 10.70 32.47 -22.99
N GLN A 186 11.48 33.35 -22.37
CA GLN A 186 12.73 33.91 -22.89
C GLN A 186 13.96 33.01 -22.67
N HIS A 187 13.94 32.12 -21.68
CA HIS A 187 15.04 31.17 -21.35
C HIS A 187 14.69 29.69 -21.60
N LEU A 188 13.70 29.43 -22.46
CA LEU A 188 13.18 28.09 -22.72
C LEU A 188 13.38 27.64 -24.18
N SER A 189 14.15 28.41 -24.95
CA SER A 189 14.43 28.12 -26.36
C SER A 189 15.73 27.34 -26.50
N VAL A 190 15.86 26.56 -27.58
CA VAL A 190 17.12 25.89 -27.94
C VAL A 190 18.26 26.90 -28.12
N ASP A 191 17.92 28.14 -28.49
CA ASP A 191 18.87 29.21 -28.78
C ASP A 191 19.33 29.97 -27.52
N ASP A 192 18.65 29.81 -26.39
CA ASP A 192 18.99 30.41 -25.08
C ASP A 192 18.55 29.48 -23.93
N PRO A 193 19.24 28.34 -23.73
CA PRO A 193 18.89 27.37 -22.70
C PRO A 193 19.33 27.87 -21.30
N PRO A 194 18.63 27.45 -20.23
CA PRO A 194 19.04 27.76 -18.87
C PRO A 194 20.36 27.09 -18.53
N SER A 195 21.12 27.70 -17.62
CA SER A 195 22.43 27.17 -17.22
C SER A 195 22.28 25.98 -16.29
N SER A 196 23.17 24.99 -16.38
CA SER A 196 23.23 23.90 -15.39
C SER A 196 23.35 24.45 -13.97
N GLY A 197 22.58 23.89 -13.03
CA GLY A 197 22.43 24.38 -11.66
C GLY A 197 21.39 25.49 -11.49
N GLU A 198 20.81 26.02 -12.56
CA GLU A 198 19.68 26.95 -12.50
C GLU A 198 18.42 26.24 -11.98
N LYS A 199 17.55 27.03 -11.32
CA LYS A 199 16.26 26.57 -10.82
C LYS A 199 15.12 27.25 -11.60
N LEU A 200 14.33 26.45 -12.30
CA LEU A 200 13.15 26.91 -13.04
C LEU A 200 11.92 26.88 -12.14
N THR A 201 11.11 27.94 -12.22
CA THR A 201 9.81 28.04 -11.53
C THR A 201 8.72 28.34 -12.56
N PHE A 202 7.50 27.89 -12.26
CA PHE A 202 6.36 27.98 -13.18
C PHE A 202 5.21 28.77 -12.56
N ALA A 203 4.38 29.35 -13.42
CA ALA A 203 3.06 29.83 -13.00
C ALA A 203 2.25 28.66 -12.43
N ASN A 204 1.34 28.92 -11.50
CA ASN A 204 0.54 27.88 -10.87
C ASN A 204 -0.95 28.16 -11.05
N ARG A 205 -1.74 27.10 -11.20
CA ARG A 205 -3.21 27.10 -11.21
C ARG A 205 -3.69 26.43 -9.93
N ARG A 206 -4.34 27.20 -9.05
CA ARG A 206 -5.01 26.69 -7.86
C ARG A 206 -6.33 26.00 -8.21
N PRO A 207 -6.79 25.02 -7.41
CA PRO A 207 -8.11 24.41 -7.56
C PRO A 207 -9.21 25.48 -7.59
N ASP A 208 -10.17 25.31 -8.49
CA ASP A 208 -11.37 26.12 -8.59
C ASP A 208 -12.62 25.23 -8.41
N GLU A 209 -13.81 25.77 -8.69
CA GLU A 209 -15.08 25.06 -8.50
C GLU A 209 -15.26 23.82 -9.40
N ASP A 210 -14.50 23.73 -10.50
CA ASP A 210 -14.53 22.61 -11.44
C ASP A 210 -13.49 21.53 -11.09
N ALA A 211 -12.67 21.75 -10.07
CA ALA A 211 -11.62 20.83 -9.66
C ALA A 211 -12.21 19.52 -9.09
N VAL A 212 -11.89 18.40 -9.73
CA VAL A 212 -12.25 17.06 -9.26
C VAL A 212 -10.99 16.30 -8.87
N ALA A 213 -11.07 15.50 -7.82
CA ALA A 213 -9.99 14.62 -7.40
C ALA A 213 -10.53 13.21 -7.21
N ALA A 214 -9.68 12.23 -7.48
CA ALA A 214 -9.96 10.85 -7.15
C ALA A 214 -9.40 10.54 -5.76
N GLU A 215 -10.27 10.05 -4.90
CA GLU A 215 -9.93 9.49 -3.60
C GLU A 215 -10.31 8.01 -3.61
N GLY A 216 -9.64 7.23 -2.78
CA GLY A 216 -9.85 5.80 -2.72
C GLY A 216 -9.27 5.18 -1.47
N TRP A 217 -9.13 3.87 -1.50
CA TRP A 217 -8.56 3.09 -0.42
C TRP A 217 -7.54 2.09 -0.93
N VAL A 218 -6.58 1.75 -0.08
CA VAL A 218 -5.75 0.58 -0.28
C VAL A 218 -6.60 -0.66 0.02
N GLU A 219 -6.85 -1.45 -1.02
CA GLU A 219 -7.50 -2.75 -0.93
C GLU A 219 -6.44 -3.83 -0.71
N SER A 220 -6.60 -4.65 0.33
CA SER A 220 -5.68 -5.74 0.67
C SER A 220 -6.41 -7.07 0.75
N PHE A 221 -5.65 -8.15 0.51
CA PHE A 221 -6.17 -9.51 0.57
C PHE A 221 -5.21 -10.43 1.32
N VAL A 222 -5.76 -11.17 2.30
CA VAL A 222 -5.04 -12.16 3.12
C VAL A 222 -5.75 -13.49 3.03
N ASP A 223 -5.01 -14.57 2.82
CA ASP A 223 -5.53 -15.92 2.62
C ASP A 223 -4.93 -16.91 3.60
N SER A 224 -5.67 -17.96 3.88
CA SER A 224 -5.28 -19.09 4.72
C SER A 224 -5.97 -20.37 4.22
N GLU A 225 -5.71 -21.50 4.88
CA GLU A 225 -6.40 -22.75 4.54
C GLU A 225 -7.93 -22.65 4.77
N ILE A 226 -8.35 -21.97 5.83
CA ILE A 226 -9.76 -22.01 6.30
C ILE A 226 -10.58 -20.78 5.91
N ALA A 227 -9.93 -19.64 5.69
CA ALA A 227 -10.60 -18.37 5.43
C ALA A 227 -9.70 -17.41 4.63
N SER A 228 -10.33 -16.42 4.02
CA SER A 228 -9.67 -15.28 3.41
C SER A 228 -10.34 -13.97 3.84
N VAL A 229 -9.62 -12.86 3.75
CA VAL A 229 -10.12 -11.52 4.08
C VAL A 229 -9.76 -10.55 2.97
N THR A 230 -10.76 -9.80 2.52
CA THR A 230 -10.57 -8.58 1.73
C THR A 230 -10.87 -7.39 2.63
N ARG A 231 -9.97 -6.42 2.68
CA ARG A 231 -10.20 -5.13 3.35
C ARG A 231 -10.14 -4.02 2.31
N ASP A 232 -11.22 -3.26 2.19
CA ASP A 232 -11.39 -2.13 1.28
C ASP A 232 -11.92 -0.93 2.08
N GLY A 233 -11.01 -0.04 2.48
CA GLY A 233 -11.33 1.05 3.39
C GLY A 233 -11.88 0.55 4.72
N ASP A 234 -13.08 1.01 5.09
CA ASP A 234 -13.77 0.64 6.33
C ASP A 234 -14.63 -0.62 6.19
N THR A 235 -14.62 -1.26 5.03
CA THR A 235 -15.35 -2.50 4.82
C THR A 235 -14.38 -3.67 4.84
N GLU A 236 -14.66 -4.64 5.71
CA GLU A 236 -13.95 -5.91 5.75
C GLU A 236 -14.89 -7.04 5.34
N THR A 237 -14.41 -7.94 4.48
CA THR A 237 -15.13 -9.13 4.05
C THR A 237 -14.33 -10.37 4.38
N ILE A 238 -14.77 -11.13 5.39
CA ILE A 238 -14.23 -12.44 5.72
C ILE A 238 -14.96 -13.49 4.89
N SER A 239 -14.24 -14.31 4.14
CA SER A 239 -14.76 -15.44 3.38
C SER A 239 -14.31 -16.75 4.01
N LEU A 240 -15.26 -17.55 4.52
CA LEU A 240 -14.97 -18.89 5.03
C LEU A 240 -15.05 -19.93 3.91
N HIS A 241 -14.01 -20.74 3.77
CA HIS A 241 -13.92 -21.75 2.71
C HIS A 241 -14.92 -22.90 2.98
N SER A 242 -15.87 -23.14 2.06
CA SER A 242 -16.98 -24.08 2.33
C SER A 242 -16.56 -25.54 2.47
N ASP A 243 -15.42 -25.94 1.90
CA ASP A 243 -14.92 -27.32 2.03
C ASP A 243 -14.57 -27.67 3.49
N VAL A 244 -14.36 -26.65 4.32
CA VAL A 244 -14.20 -26.77 5.78
C VAL A 244 -15.56 -26.69 6.50
N MET A 245 -16.58 -26.08 5.86
CA MET A 245 -17.81 -25.67 6.52
C MET A 245 -18.99 -26.63 6.33
N PHE A 246 -19.16 -27.22 5.15
CA PHE A 246 -20.36 -27.98 4.81
C PHE A 246 -20.02 -29.25 4.02
N GLU A 247 -20.69 -30.36 4.33
CA GLU A 247 -20.72 -31.51 3.44
C GLU A 247 -21.38 -31.15 2.09
N PHE A 248 -21.00 -31.86 1.02
CA PHE A 248 -21.57 -31.65 -0.31
C PHE A 248 -23.11 -31.66 -0.25
N ASP A 249 -23.73 -30.63 -0.84
CA ASP A 249 -25.19 -30.47 -0.94
C ASP A 249 -25.94 -30.33 0.40
N ARG A 250 -25.22 -30.01 1.49
CA ARG A 250 -25.78 -29.81 2.82
C ARG A 250 -25.62 -28.37 3.33
N ALA A 251 -26.45 -28.03 4.30
CA ALA A 251 -26.46 -26.75 5.01
C ALA A 251 -26.24 -26.91 6.53
N ASP A 252 -26.09 -28.15 7.01
CA ASP A 252 -25.71 -28.43 8.40
C ASP A 252 -24.19 -28.30 8.56
N LEU A 253 -23.74 -27.61 9.60
CA LEU A 253 -22.32 -27.46 9.94
C LEU A 253 -21.77 -28.74 10.57
N THR A 254 -20.52 -29.08 10.26
CA THR A 254 -19.76 -30.09 11.02
C THR A 254 -19.23 -29.48 12.34
N PRO A 255 -18.83 -30.28 13.34
CA PRO A 255 -18.20 -29.74 14.54
C PRO A 255 -16.96 -28.87 14.27
N GLU A 256 -16.17 -29.24 13.25
CA GLU A 256 -15.02 -28.47 12.80
C GLU A 256 -15.44 -27.13 12.19
N ALA A 257 -16.50 -27.12 11.37
CA ALA A 257 -17.08 -25.93 10.79
C ALA A 257 -17.63 -24.97 11.85
N GLU A 258 -18.33 -25.49 12.86
CA GLU A 258 -18.80 -24.67 13.97
C GLU A 258 -17.63 -24.01 14.71
N ALA A 259 -16.51 -24.71 14.91
CA ALA A 259 -15.33 -24.14 15.55
C ALA A 259 -14.68 -23.02 14.70
N VAL A 260 -14.78 -23.10 13.36
CA VAL A 260 -14.34 -22.00 12.47
C VAL A 260 -15.28 -20.80 12.59
N VAL A 261 -16.61 -21.02 12.59
CA VAL A 261 -17.59 -19.94 12.79
C VAL A 261 -17.43 -19.28 14.15
N ARG A 262 -17.14 -20.03 15.22
CA ARG A 262 -16.87 -19.46 16.55
C ARG A 262 -15.64 -18.55 16.55
N ARG A 263 -14.56 -18.96 15.88
CA ARG A 263 -13.39 -18.08 15.68
C ARG A 263 -13.69 -16.85 14.83
N ALA A 264 -14.59 -16.99 13.85
CA ALA A 264 -15.10 -15.85 13.09
C ALA A 264 -15.92 -14.91 13.99
N ALA A 265 -16.75 -15.43 14.88
CA ALA A 265 -17.51 -14.64 15.86
C ALA A 265 -16.58 -13.83 16.77
N GLU A 266 -15.54 -14.45 17.33
CA GLU A 266 -14.53 -13.74 18.13
C GLU A 266 -13.83 -12.62 17.35
N THR A 267 -13.59 -12.84 16.05
CA THR A 267 -13.02 -11.84 15.14
C THR A 267 -14.00 -10.67 14.93
N LEU A 268 -15.27 -10.99 14.64
CA LEU A 268 -16.32 -9.99 14.41
C LEU A 268 -16.58 -9.14 15.66
N GLU A 269 -16.64 -9.74 16.85
CA GLU A 269 -16.84 -9.00 18.11
C GLU A 269 -15.72 -7.98 18.39
N ARG A 270 -14.51 -8.26 17.92
CA ARG A 270 -13.36 -7.36 18.06
C ARG A 270 -13.35 -6.24 17.03
N ASN A 271 -13.69 -6.56 15.78
CA ASN A 271 -13.40 -5.68 14.66
C ASN A 271 -14.60 -4.84 14.21
N VAL A 272 -15.83 -5.30 14.43
CA VAL A 272 -17.05 -4.58 14.02
C VAL A 272 -17.12 -3.23 14.71
N ASP A 273 -17.36 -2.18 13.93
CA ASP A 273 -17.58 -0.85 14.48
C ASP A 273 -18.83 -0.86 15.38
N PRO A 274 -18.71 -0.58 16.69
CA PRO A 274 -19.87 -0.55 17.57
C PRO A 274 -20.89 0.55 17.20
N ASP A 275 -20.48 1.57 16.45
CA ASP A 275 -21.41 2.60 15.94
C ASP A 275 -22.14 2.16 14.66
N ASN A 276 -21.65 1.10 13.99
CA ASN A 276 -22.30 0.45 12.85
C ASN A 276 -22.24 -1.10 12.97
N PRO A 277 -23.04 -1.71 13.88
CA PRO A 277 -22.93 -3.13 14.21
C PRO A 277 -23.68 -4.04 13.22
N GLU A 278 -23.71 -3.67 11.94
CA GLU A 278 -24.32 -4.48 10.87
C GLU A 278 -23.32 -5.53 10.36
N ILE A 279 -23.79 -6.77 10.24
CA ILE A 279 -23.03 -7.91 9.71
C ILE A 279 -23.89 -8.55 8.62
N ILE A 280 -23.41 -8.47 7.38
CA ILE A 280 -24.05 -9.06 6.21
C ILE A 280 -23.44 -10.45 5.98
N ILE A 281 -24.27 -11.47 6.01
CA ILE A 281 -23.88 -12.88 5.86
C ILE A 281 -24.35 -13.36 4.49
N ILE A 282 -23.40 -13.65 3.61
CA ILE A 282 -23.69 -13.93 2.20
C ILE A 282 -23.30 -15.37 1.87
N GLY A 283 -24.27 -16.16 1.42
CA GLY A 283 -24.01 -17.51 0.93
C GLY A 283 -23.70 -17.54 -0.57
N HIS A 284 -22.76 -18.39 -0.97
CA HIS A 284 -22.44 -18.66 -2.37
C HIS A 284 -22.37 -20.17 -2.65
N THR A 285 -22.60 -20.54 -3.91
CA THR A 285 -22.47 -21.91 -4.42
C THR A 285 -21.50 -21.96 -5.59
N ASP A 286 -21.10 -23.17 -5.98
CA ASP A 286 -20.44 -23.38 -7.27
C ASP A 286 -21.46 -23.36 -8.43
N GLY A 287 -20.94 -23.40 -9.66
CA GLY A 287 -21.73 -23.36 -10.89
C GLY A 287 -22.56 -24.62 -11.19
N LYS A 288 -22.55 -25.66 -10.35
CA LYS A 288 -23.38 -26.86 -10.56
C LYS A 288 -24.79 -26.65 -10.03
N GLY A 289 -25.78 -27.20 -10.75
CA GLY A 289 -27.19 -27.08 -10.40
C GLY A 289 -27.89 -25.98 -11.17
N SER A 290 -29.19 -25.80 -10.89
CA SER A 290 -29.97 -24.69 -11.47
C SER A 290 -29.86 -23.45 -10.59
N ASP A 291 -29.94 -22.26 -11.18
CA ASP A 291 -29.91 -20.98 -10.45
C ASP A 291 -30.88 -20.95 -9.26
N ALA A 292 -32.14 -21.38 -9.46
CA ALA A 292 -33.14 -21.42 -8.39
C ALA A 292 -32.77 -22.36 -7.23
N TYR A 293 -32.03 -23.42 -7.51
CA TYR A 293 -31.52 -24.34 -6.49
C TYR A 293 -30.37 -23.71 -5.70
N ASN A 294 -29.43 -23.08 -6.42
CA ASN A 294 -28.28 -22.42 -5.85
C ASN A 294 -28.67 -21.20 -5.00
N ASP A 295 -29.71 -20.48 -5.41
CA ASP A 295 -30.30 -19.38 -4.65
C ASP A 295 -30.83 -19.85 -3.30
N ASP A 296 -31.66 -20.90 -3.30
CA ASP A 296 -32.20 -21.46 -2.07
C ASP A 296 -31.10 -22.06 -1.17
N LEU A 297 -30.15 -22.80 -1.75
CA LEU A 297 -29.06 -23.42 -1.01
C LEU A 297 -28.14 -22.38 -0.36
N SER A 298 -27.82 -21.30 -1.08
CA SER A 298 -26.97 -20.22 -0.56
C SER A 298 -27.62 -19.50 0.62
N VAL A 299 -28.91 -19.17 0.54
CA VAL A 299 -29.65 -18.57 1.66
C VAL A 299 -29.65 -19.49 2.88
N ARG A 300 -29.97 -20.79 2.70
CA ARG A 300 -30.00 -21.76 3.81
C ARG A 300 -28.66 -21.88 4.53
N ARG A 301 -27.54 -21.88 3.79
CA ARG A 301 -26.19 -21.92 4.39
C ARG A 301 -25.89 -20.66 5.20
N ALA A 302 -26.23 -19.49 4.66
CA ALA A 302 -26.06 -18.23 5.36
C ALA A 302 -26.95 -18.14 6.62
N GLU A 303 -28.18 -18.67 6.58
CA GLU A 303 -29.05 -18.76 7.76
C GLU A 303 -28.49 -19.66 8.85
N THR A 304 -27.91 -20.82 8.51
CA THR A 304 -27.26 -21.70 9.49
C THR A 304 -26.12 -20.97 10.21
N VAL A 305 -25.26 -20.28 9.47
CA VAL A 305 -24.14 -19.53 10.05
C VAL A 305 -24.65 -18.36 10.90
N ARG A 306 -25.66 -17.63 10.44
CA ARG A 306 -26.33 -16.58 11.23
C ARG A 306 -26.79 -17.09 12.59
N ASN A 307 -27.45 -18.25 12.62
CA ASN A 307 -27.97 -18.79 13.87
C ASN A 307 -26.86 -19.05 14.89
N LEU A 308 -25.72 -19.57 14.44
CA LEU A 308 -24.56 -19.77 15.31
C LEU A 308 -23.92 -18.44 15.73
N LEU A 309 -23.79 -17.46 14.84
CA LEU A 309 -23.30 -16.13 15.23
C LEU A 309 -24.19 -15.45 16.28
N VAL A 310 -25.52 -15.58 16.17
CA VAL A 310 -26.47 -15.07 17.17
C VAL A 310 -26.35 -15.80 18.51
N GLU A 311 -26.01 -17.10 18.48
CA GLU A 311 -25.75 -17.86 19.71
C GLU A 311 -24.49 -17.38 20.43
N GLU A 312 -23.42 -17.13 19.68
CA GLU A 312 -22.12 -16.72 20.23
C GLU A 312 -22.08 -15.24 20.63
N MET A 313 -22.56 -14.35 19.76
CA MET A 313 -22.41 -12.88 19.91
C MET A 313 -23.68 -12.18 20.42
N GLY A 314 -24.82 -12.89 20.46
CA GLY A 314 -26.10 -12.38 20.95
C GLY A 314 -26.86 -11.51 19.95
N THR A 315 -27.61 -10.52 20.47
CA THR A 315 -28.55 -9.68 19.68
C THR A 315 -28.14 -8.21 19.62
N GLY A 316 -26.92 -7.89 20.04
CA GLY A 316 -26.36 -6.53 19.96
C GLY A 316 -26.00 -6.11 18.52
N TYR A 317 -25.96 -7.05 17.59
CA TYR A 317 -25.62 -6.84 16.19
C TYR A 317 -26.85 -7.00 15.29
N THR A 318 -26.81 -6.33 14.14
CA THR A 318 -27.82 -6.49 13.09
C THR A 318 -27.30 -7.50 12.07
N TYR A 319 -27.89 -8.70 12.06
CA TYR A 319 -27.51 -9.74 11.11
C TYR A 319 -28.42 -9.71 9.88
N VAL A 320 -27.84 -9.46 8.71
CA VAL A 320 -28.52 -9.51 7.41
C VAL A 320 -28.10 -10.78 6.70
N VAL A 321 -29.05 -11.50 6.09
CA VAL A 321 -28.76 -12.75 5.37
C VAL A 321 -29.08 -12.58 3.89
N GLU A 322 -28.13 -12.95 3.04
CA GLU A 322 -28.27 -12.94 1.59
C GLU A 322 -27.80 -14.26 0.95
N GLY A 323 -28.40 -14.60 -0.19
CA GLY A 323 -27.95 -15.70 -1.04
C GLY A 323 -27.64 -15.21 -2.44
N ARG A 324 -26.40 -15.43 -2.89
CA ARG A 324 -25.94 -15.02 -4.22
C ARG A 324 -25.86 -16.18 -5.22
N GLY A 325 -26.19 -17.39 -4.77
CA GLY A 325 -26.08 -18.60 -5.59
C GLY A 325 -24.69 -18.69 -6.24
N SER A 326 -24.65 -18.96 -7.54
CA SER A 326 -23.42 -19.05 -8.33
C SER A 326 -23.08 -17.78 -9.13
N ARG A 327 -23.73 -16.64 -8.84
CA ARG A 327 -23.64 -15.42 -9.67
C ARG A 327 -22.35 -14.61 -9.48
N GLU A 328 -21.69 -14.77 -8.33
CA GLU A 328 -20.48 -14.03 -7.96
C GLU A 328 -19.33 -15.02 -7.67
N PRO A 329 -18.82 -15.71 -8.71
CA PRO A 329 -17.69 -16.63 -8.56
C PRO A 329 -16.39 -15.85 -8.33
N ILE A 330 -15.58 -16.31 -7.39
CA ILE A 330 -14.24 -15.76 -7.10
C ILE A 330 -13.13 -16.55 -7.80
N ALA A 331 -13.46 -17.75 -8.30
CA ALA A 331 -12.55 -18.59 -9.07
C ALA A 331 -13.24 -19.11 -10.34
N ARG A 332 -12.48 -19.12 -11.43
CA ARG A 332 -12.98 -19.57 -12.74
C ARG A 332 -13.10 -21.09 -12.80
N GLU A 333 -14.33 -21.58 -12.99
CA GLU A 333 -14.63 -22.99 -13.21
C GLU A 333 -14.36 -23.43 -14.67
N GLY A 334 -14.22 -24.73 -14.91
CA GLY A 334 -14.03 -25.33 -16.24
C GLY A 334 -12.58 -25.39 -16.74
N GLY A 335 -11.60 -25.18 -15.87
CA GLY A 335 -10.16 -25.30 -16.16
C GLY A 335 -9.49 -26.57 -15.59
N PRO A 336 -8.15 -26.68 -15.63
CA PRO A 336 -7.41 -27.77 -14.99
C PRO A 336 -7.67 -27.91 -13.49
N ASP A 337 -7.94 -26.78 -12.81
CA ASP A 337 -8.15 -26.68 -11.36
C ASP A 337 -9.64 -26.55 -10.99
N ASP A 338 -10.53 -27.10 -11.83
CA ASP A 338 -11.98 -26.90 -11.77
C ASP A 338 -12.62 -27.26 -10.41
N GLU A 339 -12.18 -28.33 -9.73
CA GLU A 339 -12.70 -28.63 -8.39
C GLU A 339 -12.21 -27.63 -7.34
N GLN A 340 -10.97 -27.17 -7.42
CA GLN A 340 -10.42 -26.18 -6.50
C GLN A 340 -11.12 -24.82 -6.69
N ALA A 341 -11.43 -24.46 -7.94
CA ALA A 341 -12.24 -23.29 -8.25
C ALA A 341 -13.65 -23.38 -7.68
N ARG A 342 -14.32 -24.53 -7.85
CA ARG A 342 -15.64 -24.76 -7.25
C ARG A 342 -15.62 -24.69 -5.73
N ALA A 343 -14.63 -25.32 -5.09
CA ALA A 343 -14.43 -25.29 -3.65
C ALA A 343 -14.38 -23.87 -3.09
N ARG A 344 -13.72 -22.95 -3.81
CA ARG A 344 -13.64 -21.53 -3.45
C ARG A 344 -14.94 -20.79 -3.67
N ASN A 345 -15.66 -21.10 -4.76
CA ASN A 345 -16.95 -20.48 -5.03
C ASN A 345 -18.02 -20.89 -4.01
N ARG A 346 -17.94 -22.11 -3.47
CA ARG A 346 -18.69 -22.51 -2.28
C ARG A 346 -18.09 -21.80 -1.08
N ARG A 347 -18.77 -20.79 -0.54
CA ARG A 347 -18.29 -20.03 0.61
C ARG A 347 -19.43 -19.33 1.33
N VAL A 348 -19.16 -18.89 2.54
CA VAL A 348 -19.99 -17.94 3.27
C VAL A 348 -19.12 -16.74 3.59
N GLU A 349 -19.59 -15.55 3.23
CA GLU A 349 -18.91 -14.28 3.50
C GLU A 349 -19.58 -13.54 4.66
N PHE A 350 -18.77 -12.81 5.42
CA PHE A 350 -19.21 -11.82 6.41
C PHE A 350 -18.68 -10.47 5.95
N SER A 351 -19.57 -9.55 5.59
CA SER A 351 -19.21 -8.16 5.27
C SER A 351 -19.69 -7.24 6.39
N TYR A 352 -18.80 -6.38 6.89
CA TYR A 352 -19.06 -5.51 8.02
C TYR A 352 -18.17 -4.27 7.99
N THR A 353 -18.61 -3.21 8.68
CA THR A 353 -17.82 -2.00 8.86
C THR A 353 -16.83 -2.19 10.01
N ILE A 354 -15.56 -1.89 9.78
CA ILE A 354 -14.54 -1.85 10.82
C ILE A 354 -14.40 -0.44 11.38
N ARG A 355 -14.04 -0.35 12.66
CA ARG A 355 -13.53 0.91 13.19
C ARG A 355 -12.19 1.19 12.54
N MET A 356 -12.03 2.39 11.98
CA MET A 356 -10.74 2.84 11.47
C MET A 356 -9.73 3.01 12.62
N PRO A 357 -8.51 2.50 12.47
CA PRO A 357 -7.47 2.62 13.48
C PRO A 357 -7.04 4.09 13.64
N ASP A 358 -6.68 4.48 14.86
CA ASP A 358 -6.11 5.80 15.18
C ASP A 358 -4.57 5.80 15.28
N GLY A 359 -3.96 4.62 15.09
CA GLY A 359 -2.51 4.39 14.97
C GLY A 359 -1.88 3.84 16.25
N GLY A 360 -0.90 2.95 16.10
CA GLY A 360 -0.24 2.29 17.25
C GLY A 360 -1.11 1.23 17.95
N GLU A 361 -2.14 0.73 17.27
CA GLU A 361 -3.00 -0.35 17.75
C GLU A 361 -2.47 -1.70 17.25
N GLU A 362 -2.24 -2.61 18.20
CA GLU A 362 -1.96 -4.02 17.94
C GLU A 362 -3.18 -4.85 18.35
N ALA A 363 -3.79 -5.55 17.40
CA ALA A 363 -4.77 -6.56 17.72
C ALA A 363 -4.04 -7.86 18.14
N THR A 364 -4.27 -8.32 19.37
CA THR A 364 -3.86 -9.68 19.78
C THR A 364 -4.72 -10.70 19.04
N ASP A 365 -4.11 -11.48 18.15
CA ASP A 365 -4.80 -12.41 17.26
C ASP A 365 -5.02 -13.80 17.88
N ASP A 366 -6.23 -14.00 18.41
CA ASP A 366 -6.71 -15.33 18.84
C ASP A 366 -7.82 -15.88 17.89
N GLY A 367 -8.12 -15.18 16.78
CA GLY A 367 -9.28 -15.45 15.91
C GLY A 367 -8.98 -16.27 14.66
N LEU A 368 -9.36 -15.75 13.50
CA LEU A 368 -9.03 -16.35 12.19
C LEU A 368 -7.62 -15.99 11.68
N GLY A 369 -6.93 -15.03 12.29
CA GLY A 369 -5.64 -14.47 11.86
C GLY A 369 -5.62 -13.66 10.57
N VAL A 370 -6.37 -14.08 9.56
CA VAL A 370 -6.54 -13.36 8.29
C VAL A 370 -7.11 -11.94 8.46
N ALA A 371 -7.83 -11.69 9.56
CA ALA A 371 -8.49 -10.42 9.88
C ALA A 371 -7.70 -9.53 10.86
N GLY A 372 -6.43 -9.86 11.14
CA GLY A 372 -5.59 -9.06 12.02
C GLY A 372 -5.51 -7.60 11.57
N GLN A 373 -5.70 -6.68 12.52
CA GLN A 373 -5.51 -5.24 12.31
C GLN A 373 -4.21 -4.84 13.01
N ASN A 374 -3.11 -4.95 12.29
CA ASN A 374 -1.78 -4.62 12.80
C ASN A 374 -1.38 -3.24 12.29
N VAL A 375 -1.37 -2.24 13.16
CA VAL A 375 -1.12 -0.85 12.76
C VAL A 375 0.03 -0.28 13.57
N SER A 376 1.18 -0.23 12.93
CA SER A 376 2.37 0.45 13.46
C SER A 376 2.26 1.96 13.28
N TRP A 377 3.25 2.71 13.78
CA TRP A 377 3.39 4.11 13.41
C TRP A 377 3.91 4.24 11.96
N PRO A 378 3.69 5.38 11.28
CA PRO A 378 4.25 5.62 9.96
C PRO A 378 5.77 5.48 9.97
N ALA A 379 6.32 4.85 8.93
CA ALA A 379 7.76 4.65 8.83
C ALA A 379 8.47 6.00 8.65
N PRO A 380 9.66 6.21 9.25
CA PRO A 380 10.48 7.35 8.87
C PRO A 380 10.86 7.25 7.38
N PHE A 381 11.14 8.40 6.77
CA PHE A 381 11.75 8.41 5.44
C PHE A 381 13.18 7.88 5.48
N THR A 382 13.55 7.17 4.42
CA THR A 382 14.95 6.82 4.11
C THR A 382 15.10 6.72 2.59
N ASP A 383 16.22 7.22 2.09
CA ASP A 383 16.63 7.15 0.68
C ASP A 383 17.30 5.80 0.34
N ASP A 384 17.72 5.05 1.36
CA ASP A 384 18.31 3.74 1.24
C ASP A 384 17.30 2.64 1.64
N PRO A 385 16.99 1.66 0.76
CA PRO A 385 16.18 0.49 1.11
C PRO A 385 16.90 -0.48 2.07
N GLY A 386 18.20 -0.32 2.31
CA GLY A 386 19.01 -1.16 3.21
C GLY A 386 19.87 -2.16 2.44
N ASP A 387 20.43 -3.14 3.16
CA ASP A 387 21.26 -4.17 2.56
C ASP A 387 20.41 -5.17 1.74
N VAL A 388 20.94 -5.63 0.61
CA VAL A 388 20.31 -6.70 -0.18
C VAL A 388 20.28 -7.99 0.63
N VAL A 389 19.07 -8.50 0.91
CA VAL A 389 18.85 -9.72 1.69
C VAL A 389 18.97 -10.97 0.82
N ALA A 390 18.57 -10.86 -0.46
CA ALA A 390 18.67 -11.94 -1.42
C ALA A 390 18.81 -11.39 -2.84
N SER A 391 19.50 -12.15 -3.69
CA SER A 391 19.69 -11.84 -5.11
C SER A 391 19.41 -13.08 -5.94
N VAL A 392 18.50 -12.99 -6.90
CA VAL A 392 18.08 -14.10 -7.76
C VAL A 392 18.13 -13.64 -9.21
N GLU A 393 18.87 -14.36 -10.06
CA GLU A 393 18.93 -14.07 -11.49
C GLU A 393 18.17 -15.14 -12.29
N ARG A 394 17.27 -14.71 -13.17
CA ARG A 394 16.52 -15.57 -14.08
C ARG A 394 16.35 -14.91 -15.43
N GLU A 395 16.63 -15.63 -16.51
CA GLU A 395 16.37 -15.21 -17.90
C GLU A 395 16.97 -13.83 -18.26
N GLY A 396 18.11 -13.46 -17.65
CA GLY A 396 18.77 -12.17 -17.90
C GLY A 396 18.28 -11.02 -17.01
N VAL A 397 17.46 -11.31 -16.01
CA VAL A 397 16.98 -10.35 -15.01
C VAL A 397 17.47 -10.76 -13.64
N ARG A 398 18.17 -9.86 -12.96
CA ARG A 398 18.50 -10.00 -11.54
C ARG A 398 17.48 -9.24 -10.69
N LEU A 399 16.86 -9.96 -9.77
CA LEU A 399 16.02 -9.44 -8.71
C LEU A 399 16.88 -9.35 -7.44
N ASP A 400 17.07 -8.14 -6.92
CA ASP A 400 17.61 -7.92 -5.59
C ASP A 400 16.46 -7.54 -4.65
N VAL A 401 16.38 -8.21 -3.50
CA VAL A 401 15.32 -8.03 -2.49
C VAL A 401 15.92 -7.36 -1.26
N TYR A 402 15.17 -6.44 -0.68
CA TYR A 402 15.52 -5.67 0.51
C TYR A 402 14.56 -6.03 1.68
N PRO A 403 14.87 -5.62 2.92
CA PRO A 403 13.94 -5.78 4.05
C PRO A 403 12.57 -5.15 3.75
N LEU A 404 11.50 -5.79 4.24
CA LEU A 404 10.17 -5.20 4.25
C LEU A 404 10.10 -4.19 5.39
N ARG A 405 9.53 -3.01 5.15
CA ARG A 405 9.41 -1.97 6.19
C ARG A 405 7.97 -1.73 6.59
N ARG A 406 7.70 -1.75 7.88
CA ARG A 406 6.39 -1.42 8.45
C ARG A 406 6.11 0.06 8.30
N ASP A 407 4.97 0.37 7.71
CA ASP A 407 4.49 1.72 7.49
C ASP A 407 2.98 1.76 7.77
N GLY A 408 2.62 2.04 9.02
CA GLY A 408 1.22 2.03 9.44
C GLY A 408 0.61 0.64 9.41
N ALA A 409 -0.52 0.50 8.72
CA ALA A 409 -1.27 -0.74 8.51
C ALA A 409 -0.66 -1.65 7.42
N PHE A 410 0.47 -1.26 6.83
CA PHE A 410 1.09 -1.93 5.69
C PHE A 410 2.56 -2.26 5.93
N VAL A 411 3.09 -3.13 5.08
CA VAL A 411 4.53 -3.29 4.88
C VAL A 411 4.89 -2.94 3.43
N VAL A 412 5.92 -2.12 3.26
CA VAL A 412 6.47 -1.72 1.97
C VAL A 412 7.70 -2.57 1.69
N GLY A 413 7.61 -3.42 0.67
CA GLY A 413 8.74 -4.17 0.14
C GLY A 413 9.38 -3.46 -1.03
N THR A 414 10.64 -3.09 -0.89
CA THR A 414 11.44 -2.54 -1.98
C THR A 414 12.20 -3.66 -2.67
N VAL A 415 12.20 -3.67 -4.00
CA VAL A 415 12.97 -4.60 -4.82
C VAL A 415 13.61 -3.87 -5.99
N THR A 416 14.74 -4.36 -6.48
CA THR A 416 15.32 -3.84 -7.72
C THR A 416 15.44 -4.92 -8.78
N PHE A 417 15.11 -4.54 -10.01
CA PHE A 417 15.30 -5.37 -11.20
C PHE A 417 16.44 -4.80 -12.04
N THR A 418 17.45 -5.64 -12.32
CA THR A 418 18.58 -5.29 -13.19
C THR A 418 18.55 -6.16 -14.45
N ASN A 419 18.62 -5.53 -15.63
CA ASN A 419 18.88 -6.25 -16.87
C ASN A 419 20.37 -6.60 -16.96
N THR A 420 20.71 -7.89 -16.86
CA THR A 420 22.08 -8.39 -16.91
C THR A 420 22.56 -8.72 -18.32
N THR A 421 21.73 -8.46 -19.33
CA THR A 421 22.03 -8.72 -20.75
C THR A 421 22.45 -7.46 -21.49
N ASP A 422 22.97 -7.65 -22.70
CA ASP A 422 23.35 -6.57 -23.62
C ASP A 422 22.19 -6.09 -24.51
N ALA A 423 20.96 -6.59 -24.30
CA ALA A 423 19.78 -6.24 -25.10
C ALA A 423 18.59 -5.83 -24.22
N PRO A 424 17.72 -4.89 -24.64
CA PRO A 424 16.49 -4.61 -23.92
C PRO A 424 15.64 -5.87 -23.81
N LEU A 425 15.04 -6.12 -22.63
CA LEU A 425 14.20 -7.29 -22.40
C LEU A 425 12.95 -6.91 -21.61
N ASP A 426 11.94 -7.77 -21.73
CA ASP A 426 10.75 -7.76 -20.89
C ASP A 426 11.04 -8.62 -19.65
N PRO A 427 10.84 -8.10 -18.42
CA PRO A 427 11.13 -8.86 -17.21
C PRO A 427 10.15 -10.03 -16.97
N GLY A 428 9.09 -10.18 -17.77
CA GLY A 428 8.13 -11.27 -17.64
C GLY A 428 7.33 -11.20 -16.35
N LEU A 429 7.07 -9.97 -15.86
CA LEU A 429 6.30 -9.69 -14.64
C LEU A 429 4.78 -9.76 -14.85
N ASP A 430 4.34 -10.11 -16.05
CA ASP A 430 2.96 -10.48 -16.35
C ASP A 430 2.67 -11.84 -15.68
N GLY A 431 2.34 -11.78 -14.39
CA GLY A 431 2.20 -12.96 -13.53
C GLY A 431 1.29 -14.03 -14.13
N ALA A 432 1.67 -15.29 -13.93
CA ALA A 432 0.73 -16.39 -14.06
C ALA A 432 -0.31 -16.26 -12.94
N ALA A 433 -1.58 -16.55 -13.24
CA ALA A 433 -2.60 -16.62 -12.19
C ALA A 433 -2.11 -17.58 -11.09
N VAL A 434 -2.03 -17.09 -9.86
CA VAL A 434 -1.80 -17.98 -8.71
C VAL A 434 -3.02 -18.89 -8.65
N ALA A 435 -2.78 -20.20 -8.71
CA ALA A 435 -3.87 -21.18 -8.67
C ALA A 435 -4.60 -21.01 -7.34
N GLY A 436 -5.81 -20.46 -7.40
CA GLY A 436 -6.54 -20.08 -6.20
C GLY A 436 -6.07 -18.77 -5.53
N GLY A 437 -5.45 -17.84 -6.23
CA GLY A 437 -5.48 -16.45 -5.81
C GLY A 437 -6.71 -15.75 -6.40
N PRO A 438 -7.28 -14.72 -5.76
CA PRO A 438 -8.20 -13.84 -6.47
C PRO A 438 -7.48 -13.23 -7.68
N GLU A 439 -8.13 -13.30 -8.84
CA GLU A 439 -7.52 -12.93 -10.14
C GLU A 439 -6.96 -11.50 -10.13
N ARG A 440 -7.66 -10.59 -9.43
CA ARG A 440 -7.27 -9.18 -9.26
C ARG A 440 -5.90 -9.02 -8.59
N PHE A 441 -5.63 -9.77 -7.53
CA PHE A 441 -4.37 -9.69 -6.77
C PHE A 441 -3.27 -10.59 -7.34
N SER A 442 -3.59 -11.37 -8.37
CA SER A 442 -2.68 -12.32 -9.00
C SER A 442 -2.12 -11.82 -10.33
N LYS A 443 -2.67 -10.74 -10.90
CA LYS A 443 -2.29 -10.20 -12.21
C LYS A 443 -1.80 -8.75 -12.10
N GLY A 444 -0.67 -8.43 -12.73
CA GLY A 444 -0.20 -7.05 -12.93
C GLY A 444 0.60 -6.40 -11.78
N THR A 445 0.61 -6.98 -10.58
CA THR A 445 1.33 -6.43 -9.41
C THR A 445 2.64 -7.19 -9.16
N LEU A 446 3.69 -6.84 -9.92
CA LEU A 446 5.03 -7.45 -9.83
C LEU A 446 5.04 -8.98 -10.00
N GLY A 447 4.22 -9.52 -10.90
CA GLY A 447 4.25 -10.97 -11.19
C GLY A 447 3.65 -11.86 -10.12
N GLY A 448 2.77 -11.33 -9.26
CA GLY A 448 2.05 -12.11 -8.25
C GLY A 448 2.89 -12.39 -7.01
N PHE A 449 3.65 -11.38 -6.54
CA PHE A 449 4.40 -11.50 -5.30
C PHE A 449 3.46 -11.80 -4.12
N GLN A 450 3.92 -12.62 -3.19
CA GLN A 450 3.19 -12.91 -1.95
C GLN A 450 4.15 -12.94 -0.78
N VAL A 451 3.67 -12.52 0.37
CA VAL A 451 4.35 -12.69 1.65
C VAL A 451 3.68 -13.84 2.40
N VAL A 452 4.49 -14.80 2.86
CA VAL A 452 4.01 -15.95 3.63
C VAL A 452 4.61 -15.88 5.03
N GLU A 453 3.74 -15.87 6.02
CA GLU A 453 4.12 -15.95 7.42
C GLU A 453 4.51 -17.39 7.79
N PRO A 454 5.75 -17.65 8.26
CA PRO A 454 6.24 -19.02 8.45
C PRO A 454 5.47 -19.84 9.48
N GLU A 455 4.99 -19.20 10.56
CA GLU A 455 4.35 -19.89 11.69
C GLU A 455 2.84 -20.08 11.48
N SER A 456 2.15 -19.01 11.08
CA SER A 456 0.70 -19.00 10.89
C SER A 456 0.29 -19.59 9.52
N GLY A 457 1.20 -19.58 8.54
CA GLY A 457 0.91 -19.97 7.16
C GLY A 457 0.06 -18.95 6.40
N LEU A 458 -0.20 -17.77 6.99
CA LEU A 458 -0.96 -16.70 6.34
C LEU A 458 -0.25 -16.22 5.08
N VAL A 459 -1.01 -16.03 4.01
CA VAL A 459 -0.52 -15.55 2.72
C VAL A 459 -1.09 -14.17 2.45
N ARG A 460 -0.22 -13.18 2.33
CA ARG A 460 -0.57 -11.78 2.04
C ARG A 460 -0.23 -11.47 0.59
N TYR A 461 -1.20 -10.90 -0.12
CA TYR A 461 -1.05 -10.54 -1.52
C TYR A 461 -0.70 -9.06 -1.66
N VAL A 462 -0.10 -8.68 -2.79
CA VAL A 462 0.21 -7.27 -3.08
C VAL A 462 -1.10 -6.47 -3.11
N ALA A 463 -1.21 -5.49 -2.24
CA ALA A 463 -2.33 -4.57 -2.15
C ALA A 463 -2.45 -3.68 -3.39
N GLN A 464 -3.65 -3.17 -3.64
CA GLN A 464 -3.95 -2.26 -4.75
C GLN A 464 -4.66 -1.02 -4.24
N MET A 465 -4.65 0.06 -5.02
CA MET A 465 -5.44 1.24 -4.73
C MET A 465 -6.75 1.17 -5.50
N ASN A 466 -7.87 1.12 -4.79
CA ASN A 466 -9.24 1.11 -5.32
C ASN A 466 -9.82 2.53 -5.28
N PHE A 467 -10.18 3.07 -6.44
CA PHE A 467 -10.81 4.40 -6.59
C PHE A 467 -12.31 4.32 -6.88
N GLY A 468 -12.93 3.14 -6.68
CA GLY A 468 -14.33 2.89 -6.98
C GLY A 468 -14.59 2.58 -8.46
N ASP A 469 -15.82 2.17 -8.79
CA ASP A 469 -16.30 1.90 -10.16
C ASP A 469 -15.41 0.97 -11.01
N GLY A 470 -14.69 0.07 -10.36
CA GLY A 470 -13.77 -0.86 -11.03
C GLY A 470 -12.42 -0.25 -11.42
N VAL A 471 -12.11 0.95 -10.95
CA VAL A 471 -10.84 1.66 -11.20
C VAL A 471 -9.82 1.29 -10.13
N TYR A 472 -8.80 0.52 -10.52
CA TYR A 472 -7.70 0.10 -9.66
C TYR A 472 -6.37 0.66 -10.15
N SER A 473 -5.41 0.80 -9.23
CA SER A 473 -4.02 1.16 -9.53
C SER A 473 -3.06 0.35 -8.67
N SER A 474 -1.95 -0.05 -9.25
CA SER A 474 -0.82 -0.64 -8.52
C SER A 474 0.00 0.45 -7.81
N PHE A 475 0.74 0.07 -6.77
CA PHE A 475 1.79 0.89 -6.14
C PHE A 475 3.08 0.88 -6.97
N ALA A 476 3.38 -0.24 -7.63
CA ALA A 476 4.47 -0.34 -8.59
C ALA A 476 4.05 0.28 -9.92
N GLU A 477 4.94 1.05 -10.52
CA GLU A 477 4.81 1.46 -11.92
C GLU A 477 5.08 0.27 -12.85
N GLU A 478 4.33 0.18 -13.95
CA GLU A 478 4.46 -0.94 -14.88
C GLU A 478 5.79 -0.88 -15.61
N VAL A 479 6.65 -1.87 -15.32
CA VAL A 479 7.94 -2.03 -16.00
C VAL A 479 7.76 -2.87 -17.25
N HIS A 480 7.56 -2.20 -18.38
CA HIS A 480 7.34 -2.90 -19.65
C HIS A 480 8.64 -3.38 -20.31
N ARG A 481 9.78 -2.71 -20.05
CA ARG A 481 11.05 -3.04 -20.69
C ARG A 481 12.24 -2.53 -19.88
N LEU A 482 13.15 -3.44 -19.54
CA LEU A 482 14.41 -3.13 -18.88
C LEU A 482 15.51 -2.87 -19.93
N GLN A 483 16.21 -1.74 -19.83
CA GLN A 483 17.35 -1.42 -20.69
C GLN A 483 18.64 -2.12 -20.23
N PRO A 484 19.56 -2.48 -21.15
CA PRO A 484 20.81 -3.18 -20.82
C PRO A 484 21.60 -2.53 -19.69
N GLY A 485 21.96 -3.30 -18.67
CA GLY A 485 22.78 -2.87 -17.54
C GLY A 485 22.12 -1.86 -16.60
N ARG A 486 20.86 -1.49 -16.82
CA ARG A 486 20.12 -0.56 -15.95
C ARG A 486 19.42 -1.31 -14.83
N THR A 487 19.30 -0.63 -13.70
CA THR A 487 18.63 -1.11 -12.48
C THR A 487 17.50 -0.18 -12.12
N TYR A 488 16.36 -0.75 -11.78
CA TYR A 488 15.12 -0.03 -11.50
C TYR A 488 14.55 -0.50 -10.18
N GLU A 489 14.09 0.46 -9.38
CA GLU A 489 13.51 0.21 -8.08
C GLU A 489 11.98 0.17 -8.19
N LEU A 490 11.37 -0.84 -7.57
CA LEU A 490 9.92 -1.03 -7.52
C LEU A 490 9.49 -1.34 -6.10
N VAL A 491 8.21 -1.12 -5.83
CA VAL A 491 7.60 -1.36 -4.52
C VAL A 491 6.43 -2.32 -4.60
N ALA A 492 6.39 -3.28 -3.68
CA ALA A 492 5.23 -4.11 -3.39
C ALA A 492 4.70 -3.71 -2.01
N VAL A 493 3.41 -3.47 -1.89
CA VAL A 493 2.77 -3.15 -0.60
C VAL A 493 1.91 -4.33 -0.18
N PHE A 494 2.00 -4.74 1.08
CA PHE A 494 1.17 -5.79 1.67
C PHE A 494 0.52 -5.27 2.94
N SER A 495 -0.58 -5.87 3.40
CA SER A 495 -1.08 -5.62 4.75
C SER A 495 -0.02 -6.02 5.79
N ALA A 496 0.09 -5.28 6.89
CA ALA A 496 1.13 -5.55 7.88
C ALA A 496 0.87 -6.89 8.61
N PRO A 497 1.88 -7.78 8.74
CA PRO A 497 1.82 -8.89 9.68
C PRO A 497 1.89 -8.39 11.13
N GLY A 498 1.62 -9.25 12.10
CA GLY A 498 1.73 -8.90 13.53
C GLY A 498 3.14 -8.42 13.87
N SER A 499 3.31 -7.59 14.90
CA SER A 499 4.61 -6.98 15.25
C SER A 499 5.64 -8.01 15.70
N GLU A 500 5.18 -9.16 16.19
CA GLU A 500 5.98 -10.34 16.52
C GLU A 500 6.57 -11.05 15.28
N VAL A 501 6.03 -10.79 14.09
CA VAL A 501 6.54 -11.35 12.84
C VAL A 501 7.72 -10.50 12.36
N GLU A 502 8.93 -10.97 12.67
CA GLU A 502 10.19 -10.31 12.27
C GLU A 502 10.74 -10.82 10.93
N GLN A 503 10.22 -11.95 10.42
CA GLN A 503 10.68 -12.57 9.17
C GLN A 503 9.55 -13.25 8.42
N VAL A 504 9.63 -13.22 7.09
CA VAL A 504 8.66 -13.85 6.20
C VAL A 504 9.33 -14.57 5.03
N THR A 505 8.56 -15.41 4.33
CA THR A 505 8.96 -15.93 3.02
C THR A 505 8.33 -15.08 1.92
N LEU A 506 9.15 -14.47 1.06
CA LEU A 506 8.68 -13.79 -0.14
C LEU A 506 8.57 -14.80 -1.30
N ARG A 507 7.37 -15.04 -1.80
CA ARG A 507 7.15 -15.73 -3.07
C ARG A 507 7.24 -14.72 -4.20
N ALA A 508 8.40 -14.61 -4.83
CA ALA A 508 8.73 -13.62 -5.84
C ALA A 508 8.31 -14.04 -7.27
N GLY A 509 7.12 -14.64 -7.42
CA GLY A 509 6.59 -15.06 -8.72
C GLY A 509 7.55 -15.96 -9.49
N VAL A 510 7.97 -15.54 -10.69
CA VAL A 510 8.91 -16.30 -11.54
C VAL A 510 10.31 -16.44 -10.92
N PHE A 511 10.67 -15.64 -9.91
CA PHE A 511 11.96 -15.74 -9.24
C PHE A 511 11.97 -16.79 -8.10
N GLY A 512 10.82 -17.40 -7.79
CA GLY A 512 10.72 -18.47 -6.79
C GLY A 512 10.51 -17.95 -5.37
N GLU A 513 10.79 -18.80 -4.38
CA GLU A 513 10.63 -18.46 -2.96
C GLU A 513 11.96 -17.99 -2.35
N ILE A 514 11.88 -16.91 -1.58
CA ILE A 514 12.99 -16.29 -0.86
C ILE A 514 12.61 -16.30 0.64
N PRO A 515 13.13 -17.26 1.42
CA PRO A 515 12.82 -17.36 2.84
C PRO A 515 13.59 -16.31 3.67
N GLU A 516 13.19 -16.14 4.92
CA GLU A 516 13.90 -15.32 5.93
C GLU A 516 14.08 -13.84 5.52
N VAL A 517 13.15 -13.29 4.75
CA VAL A 517 13.12 -11.85 4.43
C VAL A 517 12.74 -11.08 5.70
N PRO A 518 13.58 -10.17 6.21
CA PRO A 518 13.28 -9.41 7.43
C PRO A 518 12.09 -8.46 7.25
N VAL A 519 11.36 -8.24 8.34
CA VAL A 519 10.32 -7.23 8.48
C VAL A 519 10.75 -6.26 9.58
N GLU A 520 11.04 -5.01 9.21
CA GLU A 520 11.61 -3.96 10.05
C GLU A 520 10.58 -2.89 10.46
#